data_AF-A0A7V5ZF49-F1
#
_entry.id   AF-A0A7V5ZF49-F1
#
_cell.length_a   1.000
_cell.length_b   1.000
_cell.length_c   1.000
_cell.angle_alpha   90.00
_cell.angle_beta   90.00
_cell.angle_gamma   90.00
#
_symmetry.space_group_name_H-M   'P 1'
#
loop_
_entity.id
_entity.type
_entity.pdbx_description
1 polymer ?
#
loop_
_entity_poly.entity_id
_entity_poly.type
_entity_poly.pdbx_seq_one_letter_code
_entity_poly.pdbx_strand_id
1 'polypeptide(L)'
;MLLHASAVCSEGKGYLFAGRSGAGKSTVARLLSGVAQVLSDELVVARRSTEGWRVYSTPFWGEFGSPGVNLSAPLQGIYLLQHASQHRVERLPLRRALSAVLQCTLQFAEGEQVAEWMLNTTSALVREVPVYRLHFLPDIGFWDLVRAAP
;
A
#
# COMPACT_ATOMS: atom_id res chain seq x y z
N MET A 1 10.42 -4.63 -3.60
CA MET A 1 9.57 -4.36 -4.77
C MET A 1 9.10 -2.92 -4.75
N LEU A 2 8.84 -2.34 -5.91
CA LEU A 2 8.28 -0.99 -6.05
C LEU A 2 6.78 -1.10 -6.37
N LEU A 3 5.95 -0.38 -5.63
CA LEU A 3 4.49 -0.43 -5.75
C LEU A 3 3.96 0.95 -6.09
N HIS A 4 3.05 1.03 -7.05
CA HIS A 4 2.26 2.23 -7.34
C HIS A 4 1.13 2.34 -6.31
N ALA A 5 1.42 3.05 -5.22
CA ALA A 5 0.63 3.08 -3.99
C ALA A 5 0.88 4.38 -3.21
N SER A 6 -0.06 4.71 -2.32
CA SER A 6 0.23 5.60 -1.19
C SER A 6 0.60 4.77 0.03
N ALA A 7 1.47 5.26 0.88
CA ALA A 7 1.73 4.64 2.18
C ALA A 7 1.85 5.69 3.28
N VAL A 8 1.45 5.29 4.49
CA VAL A 8 1.56 6.10 5.69
C VAL A 8 2.17 5.28 6.83
N CYS A 9 2.79 5.96 7.77
CA CYS A 9 3.19 5.44 9.07
C CYS A 9 2.32 6.09 10.15
N SER A 10 1.62 5.28 10.94
CA SER A 10 0.85 5.73 12.09
C SER A 10 1.21 4.85 13.28
N GLU A 11 1.60 5.48 14.40
CA GLU A 11 2.00 4.76 15.63
C GLU A 11 3.08 3.69 15.39
N GLY A 12 4.05 4.00 14.53
CA GLY A 12 5.14 3.08 14.17
C GLY A 12 4.73 1.92 13.24
N LYS A 13 3.48 1.90 12.75
CA LYS A 13 2.94 0.87 11.85
C LYS A 13 2.74 1.42 10.44
N GLY A 14 3.15 0.65 9.45
CA GLY A 14 3.03 0.99 8.03
C GLY A 14 1.75 0.46 7.40
N TYR A 15 1.07 1.29 6.62
CA TYR A 15 -0.15 0.93 5.89
C TYR A 15 0.01 1.36 4.43
N LEU A 16 -0.29 0.45 3.50
CA LEU A 16 -0.14 0.69 2.08
C LEU A 16 -1.52 0.69 1.40
N PHE A 17 -1.80 1.72 0.61
CA PHE A 17 -3.04 1.93 -0.11
C PHE A 17 -2.77 1.91 -1.62
N ALA A 18 -3.21 0.86 -2.30
CA ALA A 18 -2.94 0.63 -3.70
C ALA A 18 -4.22 0.63 -4.53
N GLY A 19 -4.09 0.88 -5.83
CA GLY A 19 -5.21 0.89 -6.75
C GLY A 19 -4.85 1.55 -8.07
N ARG A 20 -5.72 1.39 -9.07
CA ARG A 20 -5.57 2.01 -10.39
C ARG A 20 -5.41 3.53 -10.28
N SER A 21 -4.93 4.18 -11.33
CA SER A 21 -4.97 5.65 -11.40
C SER A 21 -6.42 6.13 -11.18
N GLY A 22 -6.59 7.20 -10.39
CA GLY A 22 -7.91 7.70 -9.97
C GLY A 22 -8.60 6.91 -8.83
N ALA A 23 -7.96 5.89 -8.25
CA ALA A 23 -8.56 5.12 -7.14
C ALA A 23 -8.58 5.86 -5.78
N GLY A 24 -7.94 7.03 -5.67
CA GLY A 24 -7.95 7.85 -4.44
C GLY A 24 -6.68 7.80 -3.58
N LYS A 25 -5.52 7.37 -4.12
CA LYS A 25 -4.26 7.29 -3.38
C LYS A 25 -3.81 8.63 -2.79
N SER A 26 -3.74 9.69 -3.60
CA SER A 26 -3.42 11.05 -3.13
C SER A 26 -4.52 11.62 -2.22
N THR A 27 -5.78 11.20 -2.37
CA THR A 27 -6.86 11.54 -1.43
C THR A 27 -6.59 10.93 -0.05
N VAL A 28 -6.21 9.66 0.02
CA VAL A 28 -5.82 9.00 1.28
C VAL A 28 -4.63 9.73 1.94
N ALA A 29 -3.60 10.08 1.17
CA ALA A 29 -2.46 10.84 1.68
C ALA A 29 -2.89 12.18 2.31
N ARG A 30 -3.73 12.96 1.60
CA ARG A 30 -4.28 14.23 2.12
C ARG A 30 -5.08 14.02 3.41
N LEU A 31 -6.02 13.08 3.42
CA LEU A 31 -6.88 12.81 4.57
C LEU A 31 -6.08 12.36 5.80
N LEU A 32 -5.05 11.55 5.62
CA LEU A 32 -4.25 11.01 6.72
C LEU A 32 -3.10 11.92 7.17
N SER A 33 -2.75 12.95 6.40
CA SER A 33 -1.60 13.84 6.70
C SER A 33 -1.65 14.54 8.06
N GLY A 34 -2.85 14.73 8.64
CA GLY A 34 -3.03 15.30 9.98
C GLY A 34 -2.95 14.30 11.13
N VAL A 35 -2.97 12.99 10.85
CA VAL A 35 -3.06 11.91 11.87
C VAL A 35 -2.02 10.79 11.67
N ALA A 36 -1.27 10.83 10.58
CA ALA A 36 -0.23 9.87 10.22
C ALA A 36 0.86 10.54 9.39
N GLN A 37 2.06 9.99 9.43
CA GLN A 37 3.16 10.43 8.59
C GLN A 37 3.04 9.81 7.21
N VAL A 38 2.77 10.62 6.18
CA VAL A 38 2.77 10.13 4.79
C VAL A 38 4.20 9.79 4.36
N LEU A 39 4.38 8.60 3.78
CA LEU A 39 5.66 8.09 3.27
C LEU A 39 5.85 8.39 1.78
N SER A 40 4.78 8.25 1.00
CA SER A 40 4.63 8.65 -0.41
C SER A 40 3.15 8.50 -0.79
N ASP A 41 2.69 9.18 -1.84
CA ASP A 41 1.37 8.99 -2.45
C ASP A 41 1.40 8.37 -3.87
N GLU A 42 2.60 8.08 -4.39
CA GLU A 42 2.79 7.58 -5.75
C GLU A 42 3.57 6.27 -5.80
N LEU A 43 4.87 6.27 -5.44
CA LEU A 43 5.69 5.07 -5.48
C LEU A 43 6.23 4.72 -4.09
N VAL A 44 5.97 3.50 -3.64
CA VAL A 44 6.39 3.00 -2.33
C VAL A 44 7.27 1.77 -2.50
N VAL A 45 8.32 1.68 -1.70
CA VAL A 45 9.14 0.45 -1.63
C VAL A 45 8.61 -0.43 -0.51
N ALA A 46 8.26 -1.67 -0.85
CA ALA A 46 8.04 -2.75 0.12
C ALA A 46 9.21 -3.74 0.05
N ARG A 47 9.86 -4.00 1.18
CA ARG A 47 11.02 -4.90 1.27
C ARG A 47 10.89 -5.82 2.48
N ARG A 48 11.23 -7.09 2.27
CA ARG A 48 11.34 -8.07 3.35
C ARG A 48 12.66 -7.89 4.09
N SER A 49 12.59 -7.86 5.42
CA SER A 49 13.71 -7.83 6.35
C SER A 49 13.68 -9.08 7.25
N THR A 50 14.65 -9.24 8.14
CA THR A 50 14.68 -10.31 9.15
C THR A 50 13.48 -10.25 10.10
N GLU A 51 12.90 -9.07 10.31
CA GLU A 51 11.75 -8.82 11.20
C GLU A 51 10.41 -8.83 10.44
N GLY A 52 10.41 -9.20 9.16
CA GLY A 52 9.23 -9.18 8.29
C GLY A 52 9.23 -8.04 7.28
N TRP A 53 8.05 -7.74 6.72
CA TRP A 53 7.90 -6.76 5.65
C TRP A 53 7.89 -5.33 6.19
N ARG A 54 8.58 -4.43 5.49
CA ARG A 54 8.62 -3.00 5.80
C ARG A 54 8.29 -2.18 4.55
N VAL A 55 7.63 -1.04 4.77
CA VAL A 55 7.44 0.01 3.76
C VAL A 55 8.36 1.18 4.03
N TYR A 56 8.85 1.79 2.95
CA TYR A 56 9.80 2.88 2.98
C TYR A 56 9.24 4.06 2.20
N SER A 57 9.50 5.27 2.70
CA SER A 57 9.33 6.48 1.92
C SER A 57 10.25 6.47 0.70
N THR A 58 9.85 7.21 -0.33
CA THR A 58 10.63 7.39 -1.55
C THR A 58 10.61 8.87 -1.95
N PRO A 59 11.53 9.32 -2.82
CA PRO A 59 11.49 10.68 -3.34
C PRO A 59 10.42 10.89 -4.44
N PHE A 60 9.60 9.88 -4.73
CA PHE A 60 8.59 9.93 -5.80
C PHE A 60 7.21 10.25 -5.20
N TRP A 61 6.69 11.42 -5.55
CA TRP A 61 5.44 11.97 -5.01
C TRP A 61 4.54 12.39 -6.15
N GLY A 62 3.25 12.10 -5.98
CA GLY A 62 2.19 12.52 -6.87
C GLY A 62 1.61 13.87 -6.45
N GLU A 63 0.29 14.01 -6.55
CA GLU A 63 -0.41 15.27 -6.32
C GLU A 63 -0.35 15.79 -4.88
N PHE A 64 -0.08 14.92 -3.89
CA PHE A 64 0.06 15.38 -2.51
C PHE A 64 1.28 16.30 -2.34
N GLY A 65 2.39 16.00 -3.03
CA GLY A 65 3.59 16.84 -3.07
C GLY A 65 4.16 17.19 -1.70
N SER A 66 5.03 16.34 -1.15
CA SER A 66 5.72 16.57 0.14
C SER A 66 7.23 16.70 -0.06
N PRO A 67 7.97 17.45 0.78
CA PRO A 67 9.44 17.49 0.75
C PRO A 67 10.09 16.12 1.01
N GLY A 68 9.29 15.10 1.37
CA GLY A 68 9.75 13.77 1.69
C GLY A 68 10.20 13.66 3.13
N VAL A 69 10.02 12.46 3.70
CA VAL A 69 10.62 12.08 4.98
C VAL A 69 11.50 10.86 4.74
N ASN A 70 12.55 10.66 5.52
CA ASN A 70 13.33 9.42 5.49
C ASN A 70 12.83 8.49 6.60
N LEU A 71 11.73 7.78 6.34
CA LEU A 71 11.06 6.95 7.34
C LEU A 71 10.72 5.57 6.75
N SER A 72 10.70 4.56 7.62
CA SER A 72 10.16 3.24 7.29
C SER A 72 9.36 2.69 8.46
N ALA A 73 8.43 1.78 8.17
CA ALA A 73 7.62 1.12 9.19
C ALA A 73 7.31 -0.34 8.82
N PRO A 74 7.17 -1.25 9.80
CA PRO A 74 6.63 -2.60 9.57
C PRO A 74 5.26 -2.55 8.89
N LEU A 75 5.13 -3.23 7.77
CA LEU A 75 3.92 -3.23 6.97
C LEU A 75 2.84 -4.12 7.61
N GLN A 76 1.76 -3.50 8.07
CA GLN A 76 0.65 -4.19 8.74
C GLN A 76 -0.43 -4.68 7.77
N GLY A 77 -0.61 -3.99 6.64
CA GLY A 77 -1.64 -4.37 5.67
C GLY A 77 -1.57 -3.57 4.38
N ILE A 78 -2.09 -4.19 3.32
CA ILE A 78 -2.26 -3.61 1.99
C ILE A 78 -3.76 -3.44 1.73
N TYR A 79 -4.19 -2.23 1.39
CA TYR A 79 -5.58 -1.87 1.18
C TYR A 79 -5.79 -1.46 -0.27
N LEU A 80 -6.51 -2.28 -1.02
CA LEU A 80 -6.85 -2.04 -2.41
C LEU A 80 -8.09 -1.14 -2.47
N LEU A 81 -7.90 0.09 -2.91
CA LEU A 81 -8.93 1.12 -2.95
C LEU A 81 -9.99 0.80 -3.99
N GLN A 82 -11.25 0.89 -3.56
CA GLN A 82 -12.42 0.80 -4.41
C GLN A 82 -13.45 1.85 -3.98
N HIS A 83 -13.84 2.72 -4.92
CA HIS A 83 -14.93 3.68 -4.70
C HIS A 83 -16.22 2.95 -4.29
N ALA A 84 -16.88 3.46 -3.25
CA ALA A 84 -18.12 2.91 -2.72
C ALA A 84 -18.98 4.01 -2.10
N SER A 85 -20.22 3.68 -1.73
CA SER A 85 -21.12 4.56 -0.99
C SER A 85 -21.04 4.40 0.53
N GLN A 86 -20.33 3.38 1.01
CA GLN A 86 -20.12 3.08 2.43
C GLN A 86 -18.71 2.51 2.64
N HIS A 87 -18.10 2.86 3.77
CA HIS A 87 -16.79 2.33 4.16
C HIS A 87 -16.90 0.85 4.54
N ARG A 88 -16.03 0.00 3.98
CA ARG A 88 -15.96 -1.43 4.34
C ARG A 88 -14.58 -1.98 4.06
N VAL A 89 -14.08 -2.82 4.96
CA VAL A 89 -12.83 -3.57 4.78
C VAL A 89 -13.15 -5.05 4.63
N GLU A 90 -12.66 -5.67 3.55
CA GLU A 90 -12.85 -7.10 3.27
C GLU A 90 -11.49 -7.77 3.04
N ARG A 91 -11.17 -8.82 3.81
CA ARG A 91 -9.95 -9.62 3.59
C ARG A 91 -10.05 -10.34 2.26
N LEU A 92 -9.04 -10.19 1.41
CA LEU A 92 -8.99 -10.92 0.15
C LEU A 92 -8.41 -12.32 0.31
N PRO A 93 -8.94 -13.33 -0.43
CA PRO A 93 -8.29 -14.62 -0.53
C PRO A 93 -6.97 -14.48 -1.27
N LEU A 94 -6.00 -15.34 -0.92
CA LEU A 94 -4.61 -15.26 -1.39
C LEU A 94 -4.47 -15.09 -2.91
N ARG A 95 -5.27 -15.81 -3.70
CA ARG A 95 -5.23 -15.73 -5.18
C ARG A 95 -5.61 -14.34 -5.70
N ARG A 96 -6.62 -13.72 -5.10
CA ARG A 96 -7.05 -12.35 -5.47
C ARG A 96 -6.05 -11.31 -4.98
N ALA A 97 -5.49 -11.51 -3.78
CA ALA A 97 -4.44 -10.66 -3.24
C ALA A 97 -3.20 -10.66 -4.15
N LEU A 98 -2.70 -11.84 -4.54
CA LEU A 98 -1.53 -11.99 -5.42
C LEU A 98 -1.74 -11.24 -6.74
N SER A 99 -2.86 -11.49 -7.43
CA SER A 99 -3.15 -10.85 -8.72
C SER A 99 -3.26 -9.32 -8.59
N ALA A 100 -3.94 -8.83 -7.56
CA ALA A 100 -4.14 -7.40 -7.39
C ALA A 100 -2.86 -6.65 -6.98
N VAL A 101 -2.00 -7.25 -6.14
CA VAL A 101 -0.71 -6.63 -5.78
C VAL A 101 0.26 -6.66 -6.96
N LEU A 102 0.29 -7.74 -7.75
CA LEU A 102 1.08 -7.79 -8.99
C LEU A 102 0.69 -6.67 -9.97
N GLN A 103 -0.61 -6.39 -10.13
CA GLN A 103 -1.10 -5.28 -10.96
C GLN A 103 -0.68 -3.90 -10.47
N CYS A 104 -0.31 -3.77 -9.20
CA CYS A 104 0.17 -2.52 -8.61
C CYS A 104 1.71 -2.47 -8.51
N THR A 105 2.41 -3.51 -8.95
CA THR A 105 3.88 -3.59 -8.90
C THR A 105 4.48 -3.02 -10.17
N LEU A 106 5.52 -2.20 -10.03
CA LEU A 106 6.27 -1.67 -11.16
C LEU A 106 7.55 -2.47 -11.37
N GLN A 107 7.89 -2.69 -12.63
CA GLN A 107 9.13 -3.29 -13.06
C GLN A 107 9.63 -2.62 -14.33
N PHE A 108 10.92 -2.31 -14.35
CA PHE A 108 11.62 -1.65 -15.45
C PHE A 108 12.65 -2.57 -16.14
N ALA A 109 12.90 -3.76 -15.58
CA ALA A 109 13.75 -4.78 -16.17
C ALA A 109 12.93 -5.89 -16.85
N GLU A 110 13.46 -6.44 -17.94
CA GLU A 110 12.82 -7.54 -18.69
C GLU A 110 13.54 -8.87 -18.45
N GLY A 111 12.85 -9.97 -18.75
CA GLY A 111 13.41 -11.32 -18.72
C GLY A 111 12.71 -12.28 -17.75
N GLU A 112 12.90 -13.58 -17.99
CA GLU A 112 12.26 -14.66 -17.23
C GLU A 112 12.62 -14.63 -15.74
N GLN A 113 13.90 -14.43 -15.43
CA GLN A 113 14.40 -14.32 -14.05
C GLN A 113 13.74 -13.17 -13.27
N VAL A 114 13.45 -12.06 -13.97
CA VAL A 114 12.78 -10.90 -13.40
C VAL A 114 11.31 -11.21 -13.10
N ALA A 115 10.62 -11.86 -14.03
CA ALA A 115 9.23 -12.28 -13.85
C ALA A 115 9.10 -13.30 -12.71
N GLU A 116 9.99 -14.27 -12.64
CA GLU A 116 10.06 -15.26 -11.56
C GLU A 116 10.28 -14.57 -10.21
N TRP A 117 11.26 -13.67 -10.12
CA TRP A 117 11.52 -12.91 -8.90
C TRP A 117 10.30 -12.09 -8.45
N MET A 118 9.60 -11.42 -9.37
CA MET A 118 8.40 -10.65 -9.05
C MET A 118 7.27 -11.53 -8.52
N LEU A 119 7.02 -12.67 -9.17
CA LEU A 119 5.99 -13.61 -8.75
C LEU A 119 6.30 -14.18 -7.37
N ASN A 120 7.54 -14.62 -7.14
CA ASN A 120 7.98 -15.20 -5.87
C ASN A 120 7.94 -14.15 -4.74
N THR A 121 8.42 -12.93 -5.01
CA THR A 121 8.45 -11.84 -4.03
C THR A 121 7.03 -11.39 -3.67
N THR A 122 6.14 -11.26 -4.65
CA THR A 122 4.73 -10.90 -4.39
C THR A 122 3.99 -12.02 -3.67
N SER A 123 4.23 -13.29 -4.04
CA SER A 123 3.68 -14.46 -3.35
C SER A 123 4.09 -14.48 -1.87
N ALA A 124 5.37 -14.23 -1.56
CA ALA A 124 5.84 -14.12 -0.17
C ALA A 124 5.17 -12.96 0.57
N LEU A 125 5.05 -11.78 -0.08
CA LEU A 125 4.39 -10.61 0.51
C LEU A 125 2.95 -10.91 0.90
N VAL A 126 2.13 -11.43 -0.02
CA VAL A 126 0.69 -11.64 0.24
C VAL A 126 0.39 -12.82 1.17
N ARG A 127 1.37 -13.69 1.44
CA ARG A 127 1.27 -14.76 2.45
C ARG A 127 1.54 -14.24 3.86
N GLU A 128 2.41 -13.24 4.00
CA GLU A 128 2.88 -12.71 5.29
C GLU A 128 2.17 -11.42 5.69
N VAL A 129 1.66 -10.66 4.73
CA VAL A 129 0.97 -9.40 4.96
C VAL A 129 -0.50 -9.51 4.52
N PRO A 130 -1.46 -9.15 5.38
CA PRO A 130 -2.87 -9.04 5.01
C PRO A 130 -3.09 -8.15 3.79
N VAL A 131 -3.92 -8.62 2.86
CA VAL A 131 -4.43 -7.78 1.76
C VAL A 131 -5.93 -7.67 1.88
N TYR A 132 -6.40 -6.43 1.84
CA TYR A 132 -7.78 -6.04 1.99
C TYR A 132 -8.28 -5.33 0.75
N ARG A 133 -9.57 -5.46 0.48
CA ARG A 133 -10.31 -4.50 -0.32
C ARG A 133 -10.90 -3.45 0.60
N LEU A 134 -10.58 -2.20 0.34
CA LEU A 134 -11.12 -1.06 1.06
C LEU A 134 -12.16 -0.36 0.17
N HIS A 135 -13.43 -0.57 0.50
CA HIS A 135 -14.54 0.20 -0.01
C HIS A 135 -14.50 1.57 0.65
N PHE A 136 -14.40 2.63 -0.15
CA PHE A 136 -13.92 3.93 0.29
C PHE A 136 -14.81 5.06 -0.24
N LEU A 137 -15.19 5.97 0.67
CA LEU A 137 -15.58 7.35 0.36
C LEU A 137 -14.40 8.29 0.66
N PRO A 138 -14.29 9.45 0.00
CA PRO A 138 -13.18 10.39 0.21
C PRO A 138 -13.29 11.21 1.50
N ASP A 139 -13.49 10.56 2.65
CA ASP A 139 -13.48 11.16 3.98
C ASP A 139 -12.65 10.31 4.98
N ILE A 140 -12.40 10.82 6.18
CA ILE A 140 -11.51 10.17 7.16
C ILE A 140 -12.07 8.89 7.79
N GLY A 141 -13.37 8.61 7.64
CA GLY A 141 -14.08 7.55 8.37
C GLY A 141 -13.58 6.13 8.06
N PHE A 142 -12.91 5.90 6.93
CA PHE A 142 -12.32 4.59 6.63
C PHE A 142 -11.18 4.22 7.60
N TRP A 143 -10.55 5.22 8.21
CA TRP A 143 -9.29 5.02 8.94
C TRP A 143 -9.47 4.16 10.19
N ASP A 144 -10.59 4.31 10.89
CA ASP A 144 -10.88 3.48 12.07
C ASP A 144 -11.07 2.01 11.68
N LEU A 145 -11.66 1.72 10.52
CA LEU A 145 -11.79 0.36 10.00
C LEU A 145 -10.42 -0.23 9.62
N VAL A 146 -9.53 0.58 9.05
CA VAL A 146 -8.16 0.17 8.70
C VAL A 146 -7.34 -0.15 9.95
N ARG A 147 -7.44 0.65 11.00
CA ARG A 147 -6.72 0.41 12.27
C ARG A 147 -7.29 -0.77 13.06
N ALA A 148 -8.58 -1.06 12.91
CA ALA A 148 -9.24 -2.20 13.54
C ALA A 148 -9.12 -3.51 12.74
N ALA A 149 -8.60 -3.47 11.51
CA ALA A 149 -8.43 -4.65 10.68
C ALA A 149 -7.36 -5.59 11.28
N PRO A 150 -7.61 -6.91 11.31
CA PRO A 150 -6.72 -7.88 11.96
C PRO A 150 -5.45 -8.23 11.17
#